data_AF-A0A3S0NST5-F1
#
_entry.id   AF-A0A3S0NST5-F1
#
_cell.length_a   1.000
_cell.length_b   1.000
_cell.length_c   1.000
_cell.angle_alpha   90.00
_cell.angle_beta   90.00
_cell.angle_gamma   90.00
#
_symmetry.space_group_name_H-M   'P 1'
#
loop_
_entity.id
_entity.type
_entity.pdbx_description
1 polymer ?
#
loop_
_entity_poly.entity_id
_entity_poly.type
_entity_poly.pdbx_seq_one_letter_code
_entity_poly.pdbx_strand_id
1 'polypeptide(L)'
;MLQEERLNTETPGDDKPAVSVTPMPLDVIRSDQAIPTRWKNNLGESRLILRSPPDGEPGDFDWQVGTATMSGTLPFSDYPGIDRSLCVIGGQGLRIRSQLRDLVLTKESAPFHFQGEEKIVGTTLGQDVMQDFNILSRRDGFTHQTRRVSVPPEGVAHPVGDISIIYVQTGRATVTLGSQSVEMDTGDTAIARDSNLGHCQIASQQDSVCIIGDITYSAGTRR
;
A
#
# COMPACT_ATOMS: atom_id res chain seq x y z
N MET A 1 72.00 22.43 26.18
CA MET A 1 71.07 23.53 25.92
C MET A 1 70.20 23.09 24.75
N LEU A 2 69.03 22.54 25.13
CA LEU A 2 67.78 22.31 24.39
C LEU A 2 67.82 21.72 22.96
N GLN A 3 67.44 20.44 22.89
CA GLN A 3 66.76 19.81 21.75
C GLN A 3 65.35 20.40 21.62
N GLU A 4 64.92 20.75 20.40
CA GLU A 4 63.51 21.01 20.10
C GLU A 4 62.96 19.87 19.24
N GLU A 5 62.13 19.04 19.89
CA GLU A 5 61.25 18.05 19.28
C GLU A 5 60.16 18.77 18.47
N ARG A 6 60.03 18.45 17.17
CA ARG A 6 58.82 18.77 16.41
C ARG A 6 57.82 17.66 16.62
N LEU A 7 56.74 18.01 17.30
CA LEU A 7 55.57 17.19 17.58
C LEU A 7 54.89 16.76 16.27
N ASN A 8 54.94 15.47 15.95
CA ASN A 8 54.06 14.84 14.95
C ASN A 8 52.63 14.93 15.47
N THR A 9 51.75 15.61 14.73
CA THR A 9 50.30 15.56 14.95
C THR A 9 49.71 14.57 13.96
N GLU A 10 49.76 13.29 14.30
CA GLU A 10 48.93 12.27 13.64
C GLU A 10 47.48 12.50 14.10
N THR A 11 46.62 12.90 13.18
CA THR A 11 45.17 12.80 13.35
C THR A 11 44.77 11.40 12.93
N PRO A 12 44.13 10.58 13.78
CA PRO A 12 43.58 9.30 13.33
C PRO A 12 42.39 9.61 12.42
N GLY A 13 42.54 9.32 11.13
CA GLY A 13 41.43 9.27 10.19
C GLY A 13 40.54 8.09 10.55
N ASP A 14 39.50 8.36 11.33
CA ASP A 14 38.43 7.42 11.64
C ASP A 14 37.48 7.34 10.43
N ASP A 15 37.99 6.86 9.29
CA ASP A 15 37.20 6.59 8.09
C ASP A 15 36.52 5.23 8.28
N LYS A 16 35.49 5.21 9.15
CA LYS A 16 34.57 4.08 9.20
C LYS A 16 33.86 4.00 7.85
N PRO A 17 33.92 2.87 7.12
CA PRO A 17 33.12 2.72 5.93
C PRO A 17 31.66 2.95 6.32
N ALA A 18 30.98 3.85 5.61
CA ALA A 18 29.55 4.04 5.76
C ALA A 18 28.89 2.68 5.55
N VAL A 19 28.33 2.11 6.61
CA VAL A 19 27.53 0.90 6.51
C VAL A 19 26.35 1.27 5.62
N SER A 20 26.41 0.85 4.35
CA SER A 20 25.29 0.95 3.44
C SER A 20 24.22 0.00 3.98
N VAL A 21 23.27 0.54 4.73
CA VAL A 21 22.08 -0.20 5.13
C VAL A 21 21.27 -0.37 3.86
N THR A 22 21.39 -1.54 3.22
CA THR A 22 20.47 -1.91 2.15
C THR A 22 19.06 -1.84 2.75
N PRO A 23 18.13 -1.08 2.16
CA PRO A 23 16.76 -1.03 2.65
C PRO A 23 16.23 -2.47 2.73
N MET A 24 15.50 -2.77 3.80
CA MET A 24 14.97 -4.10 4.01
C MET A 24 14.04 -4.43 2.83
N PRO A 25 14.17 -5.62 2.20
CA PRO A 25 13.31 -5.97 1.08
C PRO A 25 11.83 -6.14 1.50
N LEU A 26 11.56 -6.22 2.81
CA LEU A 26 10.24 -6.27 3.42
C LEU A 26 10.09 -5.22 4.53
N ASP A 27 9.24 -4.23 4.30
CA ASP A 27 8.80 -3.24 5.28
C ASP A 27 7.36 -3.53 5.74
N VAL A 28 6.97 -3.08 6.94
CA VAL A 28 5.60 -3.21 7.45
C VAL A 28 5.10 -1.90 8.04
N ILE A 29 3.91 -1.50 7.63
CA ILE A 29 3.14 -0.39 8.19
C ILE A 29 2.00 -0.98 9.01
N ARG A 30 2.00 -0.68 10.31
CA ARG A 30 0.95 -1.12 11.23
C ARG A 30 -0.30 -0.29 11.05
N SER A 31 -1.46 -0.92 11.26
CA SER A 31 -2.77 -0.28 11.10
C SER A 31 -2.93 1.02 11.89
N ASP A 32 -2.29 1.13 13.07
CA ASP A 32 -2.34 2.29 13.95
C ASP A 32 -1.40 3.44 13.53
N GLN A 33 -0.46 3.19 12.61
CA GLN A 33 0.45 4.21 12.09
C GLN A 33 -0.19 5.08 11.01
N ALA A 34 -1.22 4.57 10.32
CA ALA A 34 -1.93 5.31 9.28
C ALA A 34 -2.98 6.24 9.90
N ILE A 35 -2.59 7.49 10.18
CA ILE A 35 -3.43 8.48 10.87
C ILE A 35 -4.63 8.91 10.00
N PRO A 36 -5.87 8.88 10.52
CA PRO A 36 -7.04 9.32 9.77
C PRO A 36 -7.06 10.83 9.56
N THR A 37 -7.36 11.22 8.32
CA THR A 37 -7.62 12.61 7.92
C THR A 37 -9.05 12.74 7.46
N ARG A 38 -9.82 13.60 8.13
CA ARG A 38 -11.23 13.85 7.80
C ARG A 38 -11.35 14.62 6.49
N TRP A 39 -12.33 14.26 5.67
CA TRP A 39 -12.62 15.00 4.44
C TRP A 39 -13.22 16.36 4.73
N LYS A 40 -13.00 17.32 3.82
CA LYS A 40 -13.53 18.70 3.94
C LYS A 40 -15.05 18.74 4.11
N ASN A 41 -15.79 17.78 3.56
CA ASN A 41 -17.24 17.69 3.65
C ASN A 41 -17.73 16.98 4.93
N ASN A 42 -16.83 16.45 5.78
CA ASN A 42 -17.12 15.70 6.99
C ASN A 42 -17.89 14.37 6.81
N LEU A 43 -18.08 13.91 5.57
CA LEU A 43 -18.85 12.70 5.22
C LEU A 43 -17.98 11.45 5.08
N GLY A 44 -16.69 11.57 5.42
CA GLY A 44 -15.76 10.47 5.46
C GLY A 44 -14.37 10.90 5.92
N GLU A 45 -13.46 9.94 5.88
CA GLU A 45 -12.05 10.10 6.22
C GLU A 45 -11.18 9.17 5.37
N SER A 46 -9.91 9.50 5.25
CA SER A 46 -8.91 8.65 4.60
C SER A 46 -7.72 8.41 5.53
N ARG A 47 -7.14 7.22 5.44
CA ARG A 47 -5.84 6.89 6.04
C ARG A 47 -4.86 6.62 4.91
N LEU A 48 -3.86 7.48 4.77
CA LEU A 48 -2.74 7.25 3.89
C LEU A 48 -1.85 6.19 4.53
N ILE A 49 -1.65 5.06 3.84
CA ILE A 49 -0.72 4.02 4.30
C ILE A 49 0.67 4.36 3.76
N LEU A 50 0.79 4.50 2.44
CA LEU A 50 2.06 4.78 1.77
C LEU A 50 1.80 5.48 0.44
N ARG A 51 2.76 6.30 0.01
CA ARG A 51 2.79 6.90 -1.33
C ARG A 51 4.21 7.09 -1.82
N SER A 52 4.36 7.30 -3.11
CA SER A 52 5.58 7.79 -3.73
C SER A 52 5.30 9.05 -4.55
N PRO A 53 6.14 10.08 -4.48
CA PRO A 53 7.13 10.30 -3.41
C PRO A 53 6.45 10.48 -2.04
N PRO A 54 7.13 10.17 -0.91
CA PRO A 54 6.51 10.24 0.42
C PRO A 54 6.08 11.66 0.82
N ASP A 55 6.80 12.68 0.35
CA ASP A 55 6.62 14.09 0.73
C ASP A 55 5.83 14.90 -0.30
N GLY A 56 5.20 14.26 -1.28
CA GLY A 56 4.38 14.95 -2.28
C GLY A 56 3.18 15.71 -1.69
N GLU A 57 2.68 16.73 -2.39
CA GLU A 57 1.43 17.38 -2.00
C GLU A 57 0.23 16.42 -2.19
N PRO A 58 -0.92 16.64 -1.51
CA PRO A 58 -2.12 15.87 -1.79
C PRO A 58 -2.50 15.94 -3.28
N GLY A 59 -2.48 14.79 -3.96
CA GLY A 59 -2.73 14.70 -5.41
C GLY A 59 -1.46 14.68 -6.28
N ASP A 60 -0.30 15.03 -5.72
CA ASP A 60 1.00 14.93 -6.38
C ASP A 60 1.72 13.65 -5.94
N PHE A 61 1.30 12.53 -6.52
CA PHE A 61 1.90 11.22 -6.29
C PHE A 61 2.05 10.45 -7.60
N ASP A 62 3.05 9.58 -7.66
CA ASP A 62 3.20 8.54 -8.66
C ASP A 62 2.24 7.40 -8.37
N TRP A 63 2.16 6.98 -7.11
CA TRP A 63 1.19 6.03 -6.62
C TRP A 63 0.94 6.24 -5.14
N GLN A 64 -0.24 5.82 -4.69
CA GLN A 64 -0.67 5.93 -3.31
C GLN A 64 -1.53 4.72 -2.93
N VAL A 65 -1.35 4.26 -1.69
CA VAL A 65 -2.10 3.18 -1.06
C VAL A 65 -2.74 3.72 0.20
N GLY A 66 -4.02 3.42 0.41
CA GLY A 66 -4.71 3.87 1.61
C GLY A 66 -6.03 3.16 1.85
N THR A 67 -6.68 3.56 2.93
CA THR A 67 -8.08 3.21 3.20
C THR A 67 -8.94 4.45 3.26
N ALA A 68 -10.22 4.30 2.95
CA ALA A 68 -11.21 5.34 3.12
C ALA A 68 -12.42 4.79 3.88
N THR A 69 -13.02 5.64 4.71
CA THR A 69 -14.29 5.36 5.38
C THR A 69 -15.30 6.43 4.98
N MET A 70 -16.50 6.03 4.59
CA MET A 70 -17.59 6.97 4.27
C MET A 70 -18.95 6.47 4.72
N SER A 71 -19.91 7.39 4.80
CA SER A 71 -21.33 7.08 4.97
C SER A 71 -22.19 7.85 3.97
N GLY A 72 -23.31 7.24 3.58
CA GLY A 72 -24.29 7.85 2.69
C GLY A 72 -23.90 7.76 1.21
N THR A 73 -24.25 8.80 0.45
CA THR A 73 -24.04 8.85 -1.01
C THR A 73 -23.09 9.98 -1.36
N LEU A 74 -21.97 9.66 -2.00
CA LEU A 74 -20.92 10.62 -2.33
C LEU A 74 -20.37 10.38 -3.75
N PRO A 75 -20.09 11.46 -4.50
CA PRO A 75 -19.28 11.35 -5.70
C PRO A 75 -17.83 10.99 -5.32
N PHE A 76 -17.19 10.17 -6.14
CA PHE A 76 -15.75 9.95 -6.03
C PHE A 76 -14.99 11.20 -6.47
N SER A 77 -13.82 11.42 -5.85
CA SER A 77 -12.93 12.51 -6.27
C SER A 77 -12.32 12.23 -7.65
N ASP A 78 -12.22 13.30 -8.45
CA ASP A 78 -11.61 13.26 -9.77
C ASP A 78 -10.08 13.26 -9.67
N TYR A 79 -9.46 12.26 -10.29
CA TYR A 79 -8.00 12.13 -10.42
C TYR A 79 -7.62 11.84 -11.89
N PRO A 80 -7.59 12.88 -12.75
CA PRO A 80 -7.28 12.69 -14.17
C PRO A 80 -5.93 12.01 -14.40
N GLY A 81 -5.91 10.97 -15.23
CA GLY A 81 -4.67 10.25 -15.59
C GLY A 81 -4.17 9.29 -14.51
N ILE A 82 -4.96 9.05 -13.47
CA ILE A 82 -4.69 8.06 -12.43
C ILE A 82 -5.59 6.84 -12.66
N ASP A 83 -5.03 5.64 -12.59
CA ASP A 83 -5.82 4.41 -12.51
C ASP A 83 -6.02 4.00 -11.05
N ARG A 84 -7.21 3.50 -10.72
CA ARG A 84 -7.62 3.20 -9.34
C ARG A 84 -8.14 1.78 -9.22
N SER A 85 -7.80 1.11 -8.12
CA SER A 85 -8.48 -0.08 -7.63
C SER A 85 -9.11 0.20 -6.27
N LEU A 86 -10.26 -0.43 -6.02
CA LEU A 86 -11.00 -0.33 -4.77
C LEU A 86 -11.48 -1.71 -4.33
N CYS A 87 -11.24 -2.03 -3.06
CA CYS A 87 -11.74 -3.22 -2.39
C CYS A 87 -12.56 -2.79 -1.18
N VAL A 88 -13.86 -3.14 -1.13
CA VAL A 88 -14.63 -2.97 0.13
C VAL A 88 -14.05 -3.92 1.17
N ILE A 89 -13.67 -3.41 2.34
CA ILE A 89 -13.06 -4.17 3.44
C ILE A 89 -13.90 -4.13 4.73
N GLY A 90 -14.84 -3.19 4.84
CA GLY A 90 -15.73 -3.05 5.99
C GLY A 90 -17.09 -2.46 5.62
N GLY A 91 -18.09 -2.69 6.47
CA GLY A 91 -19.49 -2.32 6.23
C GLY A 91 -20.24 -3.33 5.37
N GLN A 92 -21.51 -3.04 5.07
CA GLN A 92 -22.39 -3.97 4.35
C GLN A 92 -22.19 -3.97 2.83
N GLY A 93 -21.46 -2.98 2.30
CA GLY A 93 -21.13 -2.88 0.89
C GLY A 93 -21.27 -1.46 0.35
N LEU A 94 -20.99 -1.32 -0.94
CA LEU A 94 -21.02 -0.07 -1.67
C LEU A 94 -21.70 -0.29 -3.03
N ARG A 95 -22.79 0.43 -3.30
CA ARG A 95 -23.35 0.51 -4.65
C ARG A 95 -22.56 1.54 -5.45
N ILE A 96 -22.06 1.14 -6.61
CA ILE A 96 -21.34 1.96 -7.57
C ILE A 96 -22.27 2.29 -8.72
N ARG A 97 -22.40 3.58 -9.05
CA ARG A 97 -23.10 4.05 -10.25
C ARG A 97 -22.22 4.98 -11.07
N SER A 98 -22.16 4.74 -12.37
CA SER A 98 -21.63 5.67 -13.38
C SER A 98 -22.52 5.62 -14.62
N GLN A 99 -22.13 6.32 -15.70
CA GLN A 99 -22.87 6.23 -16.96
C GLN A 99 -22.91 4.80 -17.54
N LEU A 100 -21.88 3.99 -17.23
CA LEU A 100 -21.70 2.66 -17.83
C LEU A 100 -21.88 1.51 -16.83
N ARG A 101 -22.02 1.81 -15.54
CA ARG A 101 -21.94 0.81 -14.47
C ARG A 101 -23.04 1.04 -13.44
N ASP A 102 -23.68 -0.03 -13.01
CA ASP A 102 -24.53 -0.05 -11.81
C ASP A 102 -24.38 -1.41 -11.12
N LEU A 103 -23.56 -1.47 -10.08
CA LEU A 103 -23.17 -2.72 -9.41
C LEU A 103 -23.00 -2.54 -7.91
N VAL A 104 -22.96 -3.65 -7.20
CA VAL A 104 -22.72 -3.68 -5.75
C VAL A 104 -21.39 -4.36 -5.48
N LEU A 105 -20.58 -3.72 -4.63
CA LEU A 105 -19.34 -4.26 -4.10
C LEU A 105 -19.52 -4.62 -2.63
N THR A 106 -19.01 -5.78 -2.25
CA THR A 106 -18.97 -6.28 -0.87
C THR A 106 -17.56 -6.72 -0.50
N LYS A 107 -17.37 -7.16 0.75
CA LYS A 107 -16.08 -7.71 1.22
C LYS A 107 -15.65 -9.01 0.53
N GLU A 108 -16.54 -9.61 -0.25
CA GLU A 108 -16.31 -10.80 -1.08
C GLU A 108 -16.11 -10.50 -2.57
N SER A 109 -16.41 -9.28 -3.02
CA SER A 109 -16.30 -8.91 -4.44
C SER A 109 -14.85 -8.94 -4.95
N ALA A 110 -14.64 -9.09 -6.26
CA ALA A 110 -13.32 -8.80 -6.82
C ALA A 110 -12.97 -7.30 -6.67
N PRO A 111 -11.68 -6.93 -6.69
CA PRO A 111 -11.28 -5.53 -6.74
C PRO A 111 -11.95 -4.79 -7.91
N PHE A 112 -12.46 -3.60 -7.65
CA PHE A 112 -13.11 -2.77 -8.63
C PHE A 112 -12.11 -1.79 -9.25
N HIS A 113 -11.82 -1.95 -10.53
CA HIS A 113 -10.87 -1.13 -11.28
C HIS A 113 -11.58 -0.07 -12.13
N PHE A 114 -11.07 1.16 -12.10
CA PHE A 114 -11.65 2.30 -12.83
C PHE A 114 -10.62 3.41 -13.05
N GLN A 115 -10.90 4.28 -14.02
CA GLN A 115 -10.09 5.47 -14.27
C GLN A 115 -10.46 6.58 -13.29
N GLY A 116 -9.48 7.34 -12.81
CA GLY A 116 -9.67 8.39 -11.83
C GLY A 116 -10.51 9.56 -12.33
N GLU A 117 -10.59 9.76 -13.64
CA GLU A 117 -11.49 10.71 -14.32
C GLU A 117 -12.94 10.21 -14.50
N GLU A 118 -13.24 8.94 -14.17
CA GLU A 118 -14.59 8.39 -14.32
C GLU A 118 -15.55 8.99 -13.29
N LYS A 119 -16.70 9.47 -13.75
CA LYS A 119 -17.76 10.02 -12.90
C LYS A 119 -18.53 8.91 -12.19
N ILE A 120 -18.07 8.57 -11.00
CA ILE A 120 -18.66 7.55 -10.13
C ILE A 120 -19.35 8.19 -8.92
N VAL A 121 -20.55 7.70 -8.59
CA VAL A 121 -21.24 7.94 -7.33
C VAL A 121 -21.30 6.62 -6.54
N GLY A 122 -20.78 6.65 -5.32
CA GLY A 122 -20.87 5.55 -4.36
C GLY A 122 -21.99 5.78 -3.35
N THR A 123 -22.81 4.77 -3.09
CA THR A 123 -23.83 4.77 -2.03
C THR A 123 -23.59 3.60 -1.08
N THR A 124 -23.34 3.88 0.20
CA THR A 124 -23.18 2.84 1.22
C THR A 124 -24.44 1.99 1.34
N LEU A 125 -24.27 0.68 1.51
CA LEU A 125 -25.37 -0.22 1.83
C LEU A 125 -25.61 -0.25 3.34
N GLY A 126 -26.87 -0.23 3.76
CA GLY A 126 -27.23 -0.17 5.18
C GLY A 126 -27.11 1.23 5.79
N GLN A 127 -27.05 1.29 7.13
CA GLN A 127 -26.91 2.54 7.89
C GLN A 127 -25.49 2.76 8.43
N ASP A 128 -24.62 1.76 8.31
CA ASP A 128 -23.26 1.80 8.84
C ASP A 128 -22.29 2.49 7.87
N VAL A 129 -21.13 2.86 8.40
CA VAL A 129 -20.00 3.30 7.57
C VAL A 129 -19.48 2.14 6.72
N MET A 130 -19.09 2.47 5.49
CA MET A 130 -18.38 1.57 4.59
C MET A 130 -16.89 1.93 4.62
N GLN A 131 -16.03 0.92 4.60
CA GLN A 131 -14.59 1.09 4.52
C GLN A 131 -14.04 0.38 3.28
N ASP A 132 -13.15 1.06 2.55
CA ASP A 132 -12.41 0.49 1.44
C ASP A 132 -10.89 0.53 1.64
N PHE A 133 -10.20 -0.36 0.93
CA PHE A 133 -8.77 -0.28 0.62
C PHE A 133 -8.62 0.12 -0.85
N ASN A 134 -7.71 1.04 -1.14
CA ASN A 134 -7.51 1.58 -2.48
C ASN A 134 -6.04 1.69 -2.85
N ILE A 135 -5.77 1.45 -4.14
CA ILE A 135 -4.49 1.74 -4.79
C ILE A 135 -4.78 2.72 -5.94
N LEU A 136 -3.97 3.77 -6.00
CA LEU A 136 -3.99 4.78 -7.05
C LEU A 136 -2.62 4.80 -7.70
N SER A 137 -2.54 4.78 -9.03
CA SER A 137 -1.28 4.87 -9.78
C SER A 137 -1.39 5.80 -10.97
N ARG A 138 -0.38 6.65 -11.18
CA ARG A 138 -0.27 7.53 -12.34
C ARG A 138 0.01 6.70 -13.59
N ARG A 139 -0.90 6.78 -14.55
CA ARG A 139 -0.83 6.02 -15.81
C ARG A 139 0.42 6.35 -16.62
N ASP A 140 0.91 7.59 -16.49
CA ASP A 140 2.22 7.97 -16.98
C ASP A 140 3.31 7.42 -16.06
N GLY A 141 3.84 6.26 -16.43
CA GLY A 141 5.00 5.66 -15.77
C GLY A 141 4.69 4.51 -14.83
N PHE A 142 3.42 4.26 -14.48
CA PHE A 142 3.04 3.18 -13.55
C PHE A 142 1.80 2.43 -13.99
N THR A 143 1.78 1.15 -13.64
CA THR A 143 0.57 0.31 -13.69
C THR A 143 0.40 -0.40 -12.36
N HIS A 144 -0.82 -0.79 -12.02
CA HIS A 144 -1.03 -1.70 -10.89
C HIS A 144 -2.05 -2.79 -11.20
N GLN A 145 -1.91 -3.91 -10.49
CA GLN A 145 -2.92 -4.95 -10.40
C GLN A 145 -3.32 -5.14 -8.94
N THR A 146 -4.53 -5.62 -8.70
CA THR A 146 -5.02 -5.90 -7.35
C THR A 146 -5.83 -7.17 -7.36
N ARG A 147 -5.64 -8.02 -6.35
CA ARG A 147 -6.40 -9.25 -6.15
C ARG A 147 -6.69 -9.49 -4.69
N ARG A 148 -7.82 -10.14 -4.42
CA ARG A 148 -8.20 -10.62 -3.09
C ARG A 148 -7.88 -12.10 -2.99
N VAL A 149 -7.32 -12.52 -1.86
CA VAL A 149 -6.73 -13.85 -1.69
C VAL A 149 -7.09 -14.40 -0.32
N SER A 150 -7.73 -15.56 -0.29
CA SER A 150 -7.83 -16.36 0.93
C SER A 150 -6.47 -17.00 1.20
N VAL A 151 -5.99 -16.88 2.44
CA VAL A 151 -4.68 -17.37 2.86
C VAL A 151 -4.88 -18.67 3.65
N PRO A 152 -4.51 -19.83 3.10
CA PRO A 152 -4.65 -21.10 3.80
C PRO A 152 -3.43 -21.38 4.70
N PRO A 153 -3.50 -22.41 5.57
CA PRO A 153 -2.40 -22.84 6.43
C PRO A 153 -1.09 -23.16 5.72
N GLU A 154 -1.16 -23.78 4.54
CA GLU A 154 0.00 -24.08 3.69
C GLU A 154 0.61 -22.84 3.01
N GLY A 155 -0.09 -21.71 3.06
CA GLY A 155 0.32 -20.43 2.51
C GLY A 155 0.12 -20.27 1.01
N VAL A 156 0.34 -19.04 0.55
CA VAL A 156 0.31 -18.61 -0.85
C VAL A 156 1.67 -18.03 -1.20
N ALA A 157 2.30 -18.59 -2.23
CA ALA A 157 3.46 -17.98 -2.85
C ALA A 157 3.02 -16.80 -3.73
N HIS A 158 3.68 -15.66 -3.62
CA HIS A 158 3.44 -14.50 -4.47
C HIS A 158 4.74 -13.98 -5.07
N PRO A 159 4.85 -13.84 -6.40
CA PRO A 159 6.02 -13.22 -7.02
C PRO A 159 6.18 -11.76 -6.57
N VAL A 160 7.38 -11.38 -6.14
CA VAL A 160 7.67 -10.00 -5.76
C VAL A 160 8.23 -9.28 -6.98
N GLY A 161 7.45 -8.33 -7.50
CA GLY A 161 7.87 -7.48 -8.63
C GLY A 161 8.66 -6.26 -8.17
N ASP A 162 8.42 -5.12 -8.82
CA ASP A 162 9.01 -3.84 -8.40
C ASP A 162 8.53 -3.45 -7.00
N ILE A 163 7.20 -3.46 -6.79
CA ILE A 163 6.56 -3.15 -5.51
C ILE A 163 5.34 -4.05 -5.33
N SER A 164 5.35 -4.89 -4.30
CA SER A 164 4.21 -5.72 -3.91
C SER A 164 3.69 -5.28 -2.53
N ILE A 165 2.38 -5.05 -2.46
CA ILE A 165 1.64 -4.59 -1.29
C ILE A 165 0.79 -5.75 -0.80
N ILE A 166 0.92 -6.13 0.47
CA ILE A 166 0.13 -7.19 1.11
C ILE A 166 -0.61 -6.58 2.29
N TYR A 167 -1.91 -6.35 2.13
CA TYR A 167 -2.79 -5.79 3.15
C TYR A 167 -3.63 -6.91 3.79
N VAL A 168 -3.65 -7.01 5.12
CA VAL A 168 -4.50 -7.99 5.81
C VAL A 168 -5.92 -7.43 5.94
N GLN A 169 -6.84 -7.93 5.13
CA GLN A 169 -8.25 -7.52 5.18
C GLN A 169 -8.99 -8.13 6.39
N THR A 170 -8.72 -9.38 6.72
CA THR A 170 -9.37 -10.08 7.83
C THR A 170 -8.46 -11.16 8.38
N GLY A 171 -8.48 -11.32 9.70
CA GLY A 171 -7.66 -12.32 10.39
C GLY A 171 -6.24 -11.83 10.60
N ARG A 172 -5.29 -12.73 10.37
CA ARG A 172 -3.87 -12.54 10.64
C ARG A 172 -3.05 -13.28 9.59
N ALA A 173 -1.96 -12.69 9.10
CA ALA A 173 -1.09 -13.35 8.14
C ALA A 173 0.38 -13.14 8.50
N THR A 174 1.21 -14.12 8.18
CA THR A 174 2.66 -14.00 8.24
C THR A 174 3.19 -13.89 6.83
N VAL A 175 3.95 -12.83 6.55
CA VAL A 175 4.64 -12.64 5.28
C VAL A 175 6.12 -12.92 5.49
N THR A 176 6.66 -13.85 4.69
CA THR A 176 8.06 -14.24 4.71
C THR A 176 8.71 -13.91 3.37
N LEU A 177 9.84 -13.21 3.40
CA LEU A 177 10.64 -12.88 2.23
C LEU A 177 12.13 -13.10 2.57
N GLY A 178 12.74 -14.11 1.95
CA GLY A 178 14.10 -14.53 2.32
C GLY A 178 14.16 -15.00 3.77
N SER A 179 15.03 -14.38 4.58
CA SER A 179 15.13 -14.65 6.02
C SER A 179 14.21 -13.78 6.88
N GLN A 180 13.55 -12.76 6.30
CA GLN A 180 12.62 -11.91 7.03
C GLN A 180 11.25 -12.56 7.11
N SER A 181 10.63 -12.49 8.29
CA SER A 181 9.26 -12.95 8.51
C SER A 181 8.56 -12.00 9.46
N VAL A 182 7.36 -11.54 9.07
CA VAL A 182 6.58 -10.60 9.89
C VAL A 182 5.14 -11.08 9.99
N GLU A 183 4.67 -11.20 11.24
CA GLU A 183 3.26 -11.42 11.56
C GLU A 183 2.51 -10.09 11.51
N MET A 184 1.35 -10.11 10.88
CA MET A 184 0.50 -8.96 10.58
C MET A 184 -0.93 -9.23 11.00
N ASP A 185 -1.53 -8.28 11.70
CA ASP A 185 -2.94 -8.32 12.07
C ASP A 185 -3.80 -7.56 11.05
N THR A 186 -5.12 -7.66 11.16
CA THR A 186 -6.07 -6.95 10.29
C THR A 186 -5.75 -5.46 10.23
N GLY A 187 -5.62 -4.91 9.02
CA GLY A 187 -5.26 -3.52 8.76
C GLY A 187 -3.77 -3.25 8.55
N ASP A 188 -2.89 -4.20 8.91
CA ASP A 188 -1.46 -4.08 8.65
C ASP A 188 -1.15 -4.28 7.16
N THR A 189 -0.07 -3.64 6.71
CA THR A 189 0.39 -3.68 5.32
C THR A 189 1.88 -4.00 5.24
N ALA A 190 2.23 -5.09 4.58
CA ALA A 190 3.60 -5.37 4.17
C ALA A 190 3.89 -4.78 2.78
N ILE A 191 5.11 -4.29 2.61
CA ILE A 191 5.64 -3.74 1.36
C ILE A 191 6.91 -4.51 1.02
N ALA A 192 6.84 -5.30 -0.03
CA ALA A 192 7.98 -6.01 -0.59
C ALA A 192 8.48 -5.28 -1.84
N ARG A 193 9.80 -5.08 -1.97
CA ARG A 193 10.41 -4.35 -3.09
C ARG A 193 11.61 -5.08 -3.67
N ASP A 194 11.77 -4.97 -4.99
CA ASP A 194 12.97 -5.27 -5.78
C ASP A 194 13.82 -6.43 -5.22
N SER A 195 13.16 -7.57 -5.01
CA SER A 195 13.83 -8.70 -4.39
C SER A 195 14.31 -9.66 -5.48
N ASN A 196 15.63 -9.84 -5.58
CA ASN A 196 16.24 -10.97 -6.30
C ASN A 196 15.79 -12.34 -5.73
N LEU A 197 14.98 -12.34 -4.67
CA LEU A 197 14.42 -13.49 -3.96
C LEU A 197 13.21 -14.10 -4.68
N GLY A 198 12.64 -13.39 -5.66
CA GLY A 198 11.62 -13.90 -6.58
C GLY A 198 10.21 -13.98 -6.00
N HIS A 199 10.02 -14.48 -4.78
CA HIS A 199 8.69 -14.66 -4.18
C HIS A 199 8.68 -14.40 -2.68
N CYS A 200 7.57 -13.88 -2.17
CA CYS A 200 7.22 -13.95 -0.75
C CYS A 200 6.23 -15.10 -0.50
N GLN A 201 6.24 -15.62 0.73
CA GLN A 201 5.25 -16.57 1.22
C GLN A 201 4.30 -15.85 2.16
N ILE A 202 3.00 -16.06 1.99
CA ILE A 202 1.95 -15.48 2.82
C ILE A 202 1.19 -16.65 3.44
N ALA A 203 1.31 -16.85 4.74
CA ALA A 203 0.67 -17.97 5.44
C ALA A 203 -0.21 -17.48 6.59
N SER A 204 -1.19 -18.30 6.98
CA SER A 204 -2.01 -18.02 8.16
C SER A 204 -2.45 -19.30 8.84
N GLN A 205 -2.44 -19.34 10.17
CA GLN A 205 -2.94 -20.49 10.92
C GLN A 205 -4.48 -20.49 11.07
N GLN A 206 -5.16 -19.45 10.57
CA GLN A 206 -6.61 -19.27 10.65
C GLN A 206 -7.15 -18.73 9.32
N ASP A 207 -8.47 -18.81 9.13
CA ASP A 207 -9.12 -18.22 7.96
C ASP A 207 -8.82 -16.72 7.87
N SER A 208 -7.98 -16.36 6.91
CA SER A 208 -7.52 -14.99 6.70
C SER A 208 -7.64 -14.59 5.25
N VAL A 209 -7.91 -13.31 5.02
CA VAL A 209 -8.01 -12.74 3.69
C VAL A 209 -7.01 -11.61 3.57
N CYS A 210 -6.19 -11.66 2.54
CA CYS A 210 -5.29 -10.58 2.16
C CYS A 210 -5.74 -9.94 0.84
N ILE A 211 -5.46 -8.65 0.69
CA ILE A 211 -5.47 -7.96 -0.59
C ILE A 211 -4.02 -7.80 -1.01
N ILE A 212 -3.71 -8.28 -2.22
CA ILE A 212 -2.39 -8.15 -2.82
C ILE A 212 -2.47 -7.15 -3.96
N GLY A 213 -1.62 -6.15 -3.94
CA GLY A 213 -1.46 -5.17 -5.01
C GLY A 213 -0.04 -5.16 -5.53
N ASP A 214 0.13 -5.24 -6.85
CA ASP A 214 1.44 -5.13 -7.48
C ASP A 214 1.48 -3.83 -8.27
N ILE A 215 2.46 -2.98 -7.96
CA ILE A 215 2.72 -1.72 -8.67
C ILE A 215 4.01 -1.92 -9.46
N THR A 216 3.96 -1.66 -10.75
CA THR A 216 5.06 -1.91 -11.69
C THR A 216 5.43 -0.61 -12.39
N TYR A 217 6.74 -0.37 -12.56
CA TYR A 217 7.21 0.72 -13.41
C TYR A 217 6.91 0.39 -14.87
N SER A 218 6.34 1.33 -15.60
CA SER A 218 6.27 1.23 -17.05
C SER A 218 7.68 1.28 -17.64
N ALA A 219 7.87 0.61 -18.79
CA ALA A 219 9.16 0.56 -19.46
C ALA A 219 9.71 1.98 -19.70
N GLY A 220 10.92 2.27 -19.20
CA GLY A 220 11.59 3.58 -19.31
C GLY A 220 11.47 4.48 -18.07
N THR A 221 10.71 4.09 -17.05
CA THR A 221 10.48 4.91 -15.83
C THR A 221 11.31 4.45 -14.62
N ARG A 222 12.09 3.37 -14.73
CA ARG A 222 13.07 2.99 -13.69
C ARG A 222 14.10 4.12 -13.55
N ARG A 223 14.01 4.90 -12.47
CA ARG A 223 15.04 5.84 -12.06
C ARG A 223 16.01 5.16 -11.10
#